data_AF-A0A2V8XUG0-F1
#
_entry.id   AF-A0A2V8XUG0-F1
#
_cell.length_a   1.000
_cell.length_b   1.000
_cell.length_c   1.000
_cell.angle_alpha   90.00
_cell.angle_beta   90.00
_cell.angle_gamma   90.00
#
_symmetry.space_group_name_H-M   'P 1'
#
loop_
_entity.id
_entity.type
_entity.pdbx_description
1 polymer ?
#
loop_
_entity_poly.entity_id
_entity_poly.type
_entity_poly.pdbx_seq_one_letter_code
_entity_poly.pdbx_strand_id
1 'polypeptide(L)'
;MAILNNPIAVPRRSRALGVFCAIGTGSLLLGLLIFLGIGRWLVVEDPLGKVKGIVVLSGAMPVRAIEAARLYREGYAPEVWLTHSREPADTLQKMGIPFASEDHYNTLVLIHEGVPAEAIHILEPPIVNTADEVRVAALSLARAKGDAVILVTTKVHTR
;
A
#
# COMPACT_ATOMS: atom_id res chain seq x y z
N MET A 1 35.26 -50.14 -51.28
CA MET A 1 35.55 -50.86 -50.03
C MET A 1 35.26 -49.92 -48.87
N ALA A 2 34.55 -50.40 -47.86
CA ALA A 2 33.65 -49.63 -46.99
C ALA A 2 34.32 -48.66 -45.99
N ILE A 3 33.53 -47.64 -45.67
CA ILE A 3 33.73 -46.52 -44.73
C ILE A 3 33.84 -47.04 -43.28
N LEU A 4 34.76 -46.49 -42.48
CA LEU A 4 34.68 -46.50 -41.01
C LEU A 4 34.67 -45.06 -40.48
N ASN A 5 33.47 -44.48 -40.51
CA ASN A 5 33.12 -43.26 -39.81
C ASN A 5 32.87 -43.67 -38.35
N ASN A 6 33.78 -43.33 -37.44
CA ASN A 6 33.61 -43.62 -36.03
C ASN A 6 32.89 -42.42 -35.38
N PRO A 7 31.62 -42.54 -34.93
CA PRO A 7 30.94 -41.43 -34.28
C PRO A 7 31.59 -41.21 -32.91
N ILE A 8 32.06 -39.99 -32.67
CA ILE A 8 32.50 -39.55 -31.33
C ILE A 8 31.30 -39.70 -30.39
N ALA A 9 31.30 -40.77 -29.59
CA ALA A 9 30.28 -41.03 -28.60
C ALA A 9 30.40 -39.99 -27.48
N VAL A 10 29.60 -38.93 -27.55
CA VAL A 10 29.49 -37.95 -26.46
C VAL A 10 29.05 -38.70 -25.20
N PRO A 11 29.82 -38.66 -24.09
CA PRO A 11 29.52 -39.46 -22.92
C PRO A 11 28.15 -39.07 -22.37
N ARG A 12 27.24 -40.04 -22.26
CA ARG A 12 25.83 -39.88 -21.84
C ARG A 12 25.66 -39.09 -20.54
N ARG A 13 26.69 -39.11 -19.68
CA ARG A 13 26.79 -38.37 -18.40
C ARG A 13 26.90 -36.86 -18.57
N SER A 14 27.57 -36.36 -19.61
CA SER A 14 27.72 -34.91 -19.90
C SER A 14 26.40 -34.27 -20.35
N ARG A 15 25.62 -35.01 -21.16
CA ARG A 15 24.27 -34.60 -21.59
C ARG A 15 23.29 -34.63 -20.42
N ALA A 16 23.37 -35.64 -19.56
CA ALA A 16 22.55 -35.72 -18.34
C ALA A 16 22.84 -34.56 -17.38
N LEU A 17 24.11 -34.21 -17.18
CA LEU A 17 24.51 -33.07 -16.33
C LEU A 17 24.00 -31.73 -16.90
N GLY A 18 24.10 -31.53 -18.22
CA GLY A 18 23.54 -30.36 -18.89
C GLY A 18 22.02 -30.25 -18.73
N VAL A 19 21.30 -31.37 -18.79
CA VAL A 19 19.85 -31.42 -18.55
C VAL A 19 19.52 -31.08 -17.08
N PHE A 20 20.27 -31.60 -16.10
CA PHE A 20 20.08 -31.25 -14.69
C PHE A 20 20.36 -29.76 -14.41
N CYS A 21 21.41 -29.18 -14.98
CA CYS A 21 21.68 -27.76 -14.87
C CYS A 21 20.56 -26.92 -15.51
N ALA A 22 20.08 -27.30 -16.70
CA ALA A 22 18.99 -26.61 -17.38
C ALA A 22 17.68 -26.67 -16.57
N ILE A 23 17.37 -27.82 -15.95
CA ILE A 23 16.21 -27.98 -15.06
C ILE A 23 16.40 -27.11 -13.81
N GLY A 24 17.58 -27.12 -13.19
CA GLY A 24 17.88 -26.30 -12.02
C GLY A 24 17.72 -24.80 -12.28
N THR A 25 18.30 -24.31 -13.39
CA THR A 25 18.16 -22.91 -13.82
C THR A 25 16.72 -22.57 -14.18
N GLY A 26 16.01 -23.46 -14.88
CA GLY A 26 14.60 -23.27 -15.23
C GLY A 26 13.71 -23.16 -13.99
N SER A 27 13.90 -24.04 -13.00
CA SER A 27 13.18 -24.00 -11.72
C SER A 27 13.48 -22.72 -10.94
N LEU A 28 14.74 -22.27 -10.92
CA LEU A 28 15.13 -21.03 -10.24
C LEU A 28 14.49 -19.81 -10.89
N LEU A 29 14.51 -19.73 -12.23
CA LEU A 29 13.88 -18.64 -12.98
C LEU A 29 12.35 -18.64 -12.79
N LEU A 30 11.72 -19.82 -12.80
CA LEU A 30 10.29 -19.95 -12.55
C LEU A 30 9.92 -19.52 -11.12
N GLY A 31 10.71 -19.95 -10.13
CA GLY A 31 10.54 -19.53 -8.74
C GLY A 31 10.66 -18.01 -8.57
N LEU A 32 11.64 -17.39 -9.23
CA LEU A 32 11.82 -15.93 -9.23
C LEU A 32 10.62 -15.21 -9.86
N LEU A 33 10.13 -15.69 -11.00
CA LEU A 33 8.96 -15.10 -11.66
C LEU A 33 7.69 -15.20 -10.80
N ILE A 34 7.47 -16.34 -10.14
CA ILE A 34 6.35 -16.52 -9.22
C ILE A 34 6.49 -15.58 -8.03
N PHE A 35 7.68 -15.48 -7.43
CA PHE A 35 7.94 -14.59 -6.30
C PHE A 35 7.68 -13.11 -6.64
N LEU A 36 8.13 -12.63 -7.81
CA LEU A 36 7.84 -11.28 -8.28
C LEU A 36 6.34 -11.10 -8.63
N GLY A 37 5.67 -12.15 -9.11
CA GLY A 37 4.25 -12.12 -9.47
C GLY A 37 3.32 -12.04 -8.25
N ILE A 38 3.66 -12.69 -7.14
CA ILE A 38 2.84 -12.71 -5.91
C ILE A 38 2.70 -11.30 -5.32
N GLY A 39 3.76 -10.50 -5.34
CA GLY A 39 3.72 -9.11 -4.86
C GLY A 39 2.72 -8.26 -5.66
N ARG A 40 2.62 -8.47 -6.97
CA ARG A 40 1.66 -7.78 -7.83
C ARG A 40 0.23 -8.33 -7.70
N TRP A 41 0.09 -9.61 -7.36
CA TRP A 41 -1.21 -10.24 -7.09
C TRP A 41 -1.82 -9.84 -5.73
N LEU A 42 -0.97 -9.42 -4.78
CA LEU A 42 -1.42 -8.91 -3.48
C LEU A 42 -2.04 -7.51 -3.55
N VAL A 43 -1.77 -6.76 -4.62
CA VAL A 43 -2.30 -5.41 -4.84
C VAL A 43 -3.54 -5.51 -5.72
N VAL A 44 -4.71 -5.45 -5.11
CA VAL A 44 -5.98 -5.26 -5.82
C VAL A 44 -6.34 -3.78 -5.65
N GLU A 45 -6.18 -3.01 -6.71
CA GLU A 45 -6.66 -1.63 -6.77
C GLU A 45 -8.02 -1.65 -7.48
N ASP A 46 -9.09 -1.33 -6.75
CA ASP A 46 -10.38 -1.06 -7.38
C ASP A 46 -10.23 0.15 -8.32
N PRO A 47 -10.93 0.18 -9.47
CA PRO A 47 -10.84 1.30 -10.40
C PRO A 47 -11.20 2.60 -9.68
N LEU A 48 -10.24 3.53 -9.63
CA LEU A 48 -10.40 4.81 -8.95
C LEU A 48 -11.46 5.64 -9.68
N GLY A 49 -12.69 5.63 -9.16
CA GLY A 49 -13.77 6.52 -9.55
C GLY A 49 -13.76 7.80 -8.72
N LYS A 50 -14.64 8.75 -9.08
CA LYS A 50 -14.94 9.87 -8.17
C LYS A 50 -15.68 9.33 -6.96
N VAL A 51 -15.17 9.64 -5.77
CA VAL A 51 -15.69 9.17 -4.48
C VAL A 51 -16.06 10.33 -3.57
N LYS A 52 -16.66 10.01 -2.43
CA LYS A 52 -17.10 11.04 -1.47
C LYS A 52 -15.95 11.66 -0.69
N GLY A 53 -14.94 10.87 -0.34
CA GLY A 53 -13.80 11.33 0.45
C GLY A 53 -12.58 10.42 0.30
N ILE A 54 -11.41 10.98 0.60
CA ILE A 54 -10.14 10.27 0.71
C ILE A 54 -9.82 10.09 2.19
N VAL A 55 -9.81 8.86 2.68
CA VAL A 55 -9.52 8.52 4.08
C VAL A 55 -8.04 8.23 4.24
N VAL A 56 -7.36 8.98 5.09
CA VAL A 56 -5.96 8.77 5.45
C VAL A 56 -5.90 7.95 6.73
N LEU A 57 -5.39 6.73 6.63
CA LEU A 57 -5.16 5.90 7.81
C LEU A 57 -3.94 6.39 8.59
N SER A 58 -4.01 6.26 9.91
CA SER A 58 -2.95 6.61 10.86
C SER A 58 -1.67 5.79 10.61
N GLY A 59 -0.53 6.41 10.89
CA GLY A 59 0.80 5.89 10.61
C GLY A 59 1.38 6.34 9.27
N ALA A 60 2.72 6.29 9.19
CA ALA A 60 3.51 6.65 8.01
C ALA A 60 3.34 8.12 7.53
N MET A 61 3.03 9.05 8.44
CA MET A 61 3.24 10.49 8.20
C MET A 61 4.71 10.76 7.80
N PRO A 62 4.97 11.59 6.76
CA PRO A 62 4.02 12.39 5.97
C PRO A 62 3.51 11.70 4.70
N VAL A 63 4.01 10.51 4.37
CA VAL A 63 3.86 9.89 3.05
C VAL A 63 2.39 9.71 2.65
N ARG A 64 1.54 9.27 3.59
CA ARG A 64 0.11 9.06 3.30
C ARG A 64 -0.67 10.36 3.10
N ALA A 65 -0.33 11.42 3.83
CA ALA A 65 -0.95 12.73 3.64
C ALA A 65 -0.57 13.34 2.28
N ILE A 66 0.69 13.20 1.85
CA ILE A 66 1.16 13.65 0.54
C ILE A 66 0.38 12.94 -0.58
N GLU A 67 0.22 11.62 -0.46
CA GLU A 67 -0.54 10.84 -1.44
C GLU A 67 -2.03 11.22 -1.46
N ALA A 68 -2.63 11.43 -0.29
CA ALA A 68 -4.01 11.89 -0.21
C ALA A 68 -4.20 13.28 -0.85
N ALA A 69 -3.24 14.20 -0.66
CA ALA A 69 -3.27 15.49 -1.33
C ALA A 69 -3.14 15.36 -2.84
N ARG A 70 -2.28 14.46 -3.34
CA ARG A 70 -2.18 14.17 -4.77
C ARG A 70 -3.53 13.73 -5.33
N LEU A 71 -4.19 12.77 -4.69
CA LEU A 71 -5.52 12.28 -5.10
C LEU A 71 -6.60 13.37 -5.05
N TYR A 72 -6.55 14.24 -4.04
CA TYR A 72 -7.44 15.39 -3.94
C TYR A 72 -7.25 16.34 -5.14
N ARG A 73 -6.00 16.72 -5.43
CA ARG A 73 -5.67 17.61 -6.56
C ARG A 73 -6.01 17.00 -7.93
N GLU A 74 -5.94 15.68 -8.06
CA GLU A 74 -6.37 14.94 -9.24
C GLU A 74 -7.91 14.88 -9.38
N GLY A 75 -8.66 15.36 -8.37
CA GLY A 75 -10.11 15.52 -8.43
C GLY A 75 -10.89 14.24 -8.13
N TYR A 76 -10.27 13.27 -7.45
CA TYR A 76 -10.94 12.01 -7.08
C TYR A 76 -11.98 12.19 -5.99
N ALA A 77 -11.79 13.13 -5.07
CA ALA A 77 -12.75 13.41 -4.01
C ALA A 77 -12.73 14.90 -3.63
N PRO A 78 -13.88 15.44 -3.18
CA PRO A 78 -13.99 16.82 -2.71
C PRO A 78 -13.49 17.02 -1.27
N GLU A 79 -13.20 15.94 -0.53
CA GLU A 79 -12.89 15.97 0.90
C GLU A 79 -11.76 14.99 1.23
N VAL A 80 -10.94 15.33 2.23
CA VAL A 80 -9.91 14.46 2.83
C VAL A 80 -10.23 14.25 4.30
N TRP A 81 -10.33 12.99 4.71
CA TRP A 81 -10.71 12.58 6.05
C TRP A 81 -9.51 11.98 6.78
N LEU A 82 -9.18 12.51 7.96
CA LEU A 82 -8.10 12.03 8.80
C LEU A 82 -8.65 11.22 9.97
N THR A 83 -8.11 10.03 10.21
CA THR A 83 -8.29 9.36 11.49
C THR A 83 -7.36 9.97 12.54
N HIS A 84 -7.75 9.95 13.81
CA HIS A 84 -6.91 10.43 14.91
C HIS A 84 -6.87 9.44 16.06
N SER A 85 -5.72 9.33 16.71
CA SER A 85 -5.52 8.52 17.91
C SER A 85 -5.00 9.39 19.05
N ARG A 86 -5.36 9.02 20.28
CA ARG A 86 -4.83 9.70 21.48
C ARG A 86 -3.38 9.31 21.79
N GLU A 87 -2.99 8.11 21.40
CA GLU A 87 -1.61 7.63 21.54
C GLU A 87 -0.84 7.84 20.23
N PRO A 88 0.46 8.19 20.28
CA PRO A 88 1.30 8.32 21.47
C PRO A 88 1.24 9.70 22.15
N ALA A 89 0.36 10.61 21.74
CA ALA A 89 0.34 11.99 22.25
C ALA A 89 0.12 12.07 23.77
N ASP A 90 -0.87 11.35 24.30
CA ASP A 90 -1.16 11.30 25.73
C ASP A 90 0.04 10.76 26.54
N THR A 91 0.71 9.72 26.05
CA THR A 91 1.91 9.16 26.70
C THR A 91 3.08 10.14 26.67
N LEU A 92 3.36 10.75 25.52
CA LEU A 92 4.45 11.72 25.36
C LEU A 92 4.22 12.98 26.20
N GLN A 93 2.98 13.45 26.29
CA GLN A 93 2.61 14.58 27.13
C GLN A 93 2.90 14.31 28.61
N LYS A 94 2.60 13.10 29.12
CA LYS A 94 2.92 12.69 30.49
C LYS A 94 4.42 12.66 30.76
N MET A 95 5.23 12.46 29.73
CA MET A 95 6.70 12.50 29.79
C MET A 95 7.27 13.91 29.66
N GLY A 96 6.43 14.94 29.46
CA GLY A 96 6.86 16.31 29.18
C GLY A 96 7.46 16.49 27.78
N ILE A 97 7.22 15.54 26.87
CA ILE A 97 7.71 15.58 25.49
C ILE A 97 6.64 16.26 24.63
N PRO A 98 6.98 17.37 23.94
CA PRO A 98 6.01 18.06 23.10
C PRO A 98 5.70 17.22 21.85
N PHE A 99 4.45 16.83 21.71
CA PHE A 99 3.90 16.19 20.52
C PHE A 99 2.41 16.54 20.46
N ALA A 100 1.97 17.15 19.34
CA ALA A 100 0.58 17.56 19.19
C ALA A 100 -0.32 16.33 18.96
N SER A 101 -0.30 15.80 17.75
CA SER A 101 -0.93 14.54 17.36
C SER A 101 -0.55 14.25 15.90
N GLU A 102 -0.78 13.03 15.42
CA GLU A 102 -0.48 12.70 14.02
C GLU A 102 -1.42 13.43 13.05
N ASP A 103 -2.71 13.52 13.36
CA ASP A 103 -3.72 14.26 12.59
C ASP A 103 -3.39 15.75 12.48
N HIS A 104 -2.81 16.36 13.53
CA HIS A 104 -2.34 17.74 13.49
C HIS A 104 -1.26 17.92 12.42
N TYR A 105 -0.22 17.09 12.43
CA TYR A 105 0.86 17.18 11.45
C TYR A 105 0.40 16.81 10.04
N ASN A 106 -0.46 15.80 9.89
CA ASN A 106 -1.06 15.45 8.60
C ASN A 106 -1.91 16.61 8.04
N THR A 107 -2.64 17.34 8.88
CA THR A 107 -3.39 18.54 8.47
C THR A 107 -2.44 19.61 7.90
N LEU A 108 -1.32 19.86 8.59
CA LEU A 108 -0.31 20.82 8.10
C LEU A 108 0.30 20.38 6.77
N VAL A 109 0.59 19.08 6.60
CA VAL A 109 1.10 18.51 5.34
C VAL A 109 0.08 18.68 4.23
N LEU A 110 -1.20 18.34 4.46
CA LEU A 110 -2.27 18.49 3.47
C LEU A 110 -2.43 19.95 3.01
N ILE A 111 -2.40 20.90 3.96
CA ILE A 111 -2.47 22.33 3.66
C ILE A 111 -1.25 22.77 2.84
N HIS A 112 -0.05 22.34 3.23
CA HIS A 112 1.17 22.62 2.48
C HIS A 112 1.11 22.09 1.05
N GLU A 113 0.52 20.92 0.87
CA GLU A 113 0.29 20.27 -0.41
C GLU A 113 -0.89 20.87 -1.21
N GLY A 114 -1.54 21.93 -0.70
CA GLY A 114 -2.57 22.66 -1.43
C GLY A 114 -4.00 22.12 -1.28
N VAL A 115 -4.25 21.29 -0.26
CA VAL A 115 -5.62 20.96 0.16
C VAL A 115 -6.14 22.08 1.06
N PRO A 116 -7.29 22.71 0.74
CA PRO A 116 -7.84 23.77 1.57
C PRO A 116 -8.32 23.22 2.92
N ALA A 117 -8.16 23.99 4.00
CA ALA A 117 -8.42 23.54 5.36
C ALA A 117 -9.88 23.11 5.56
N GLU A 118 -10.83 23.75 4.87
CA GLU A 118 -12.26 23.42 4.88
C GLU A 118 -12.59 22.06 4.25
N ALA A 119 -11.71 21.51 3.42
CA ALA A 119 -11.87 20.18 2.84
C ALA A 119 -11.25 19.07 3.70
N ILE A 120 -10.57 19.41 4.80
CA ILE A 120 -9.91 18.48 5.71
C ILE A 120 -10.82 18.23 6.91
N HIS A 121 -11.18 16.98 7.15
CA HIS A 121 -12.05 16.59 8.27
C HIS A 121 -11.39 15.55 9.14
N ILE A 122 -11.22 15.85 10.42
CA ILE A 122 -10.78 14.87 11.42
C ILE A 122 -12.01 14.07 11.87
N LEU A 123 -11.94 12.75 11.75
CA LEU A 123 -13.08 11.88 12.01
C LEU A 123 -13.18 11.49 13.48
N GLU A 124 -14.40 11.53 14.02
CA GLU A 124 -14.70 11.12 15.39
C GLU A 124 -15.48 9.79 15.43
N PRO A 125 -15.28 8.93 16.45
CA PRO A 125 -14.38 9.07 17.63
C PRO A 125 -12.89 8.77 17.35
N PRO A 126 -11.97 9.04 18.30
CA PRO A 126 -10.58 8.59 18.23
C PRO A 126 -10.46 7.07 18.06
N ILE A 127 -9.47 6.65 17.29
CA ILE A 127 -9.19 5.26 16.96
C ILE A 127 -8.11 4.68 17.87
N VAL A 128 -8.17 3.36 18.08
CA VAL A 128 -7.17 2.61 18.86
C VAL A 128 -6.50 1.52 18.02
N ASN A 129 -7.15 1.09 16.94
CA ASN A 129 -6.67 0.06 16.04
C ASN A 129 -7.23 0.27 14.62
N THR A 130 -6.70 -0.49 13.66
CA THR A 130 -7.11 -0.41 12.25
C THR A 130 -8.59 -0.73 12.01
N ALA A 131 -9.20 -1.60 12.81
CA ALA A 131 -10.63 -1.92 12.67
C ALA A 131 -11.50 -0.71 13.08
N ASP A 132 -11.05 0.09 14.03
CA ASP A 132 -11.71 1.35 14.40
C ASP A 132 -11.58 2.37 13.26
N GLU A 133 -10.43 2.44 12.59
CA GLU A 133 -10.25 3.33 11.44
C GLU A 133 -11.24 3.05 10.32
N VAL A 134 -11.41 1.77 9.95
CA VAL A 134 -12.38 1.35 8.94
C VAL A 134 -13.81 1.63 9.40
N ARG A 135 -14.12 1.38 10.68
CA ARG A 135 -15.46 1.63 11.23
C ARG A 135 -15.80 3.12 11.20
N VAL A 136 -14.88 3.98 11.63
CA VAL A 136 -15.07 5.43 11.66
C VAL A 136 -15.22 5.98 10.24
N ALA A 137 -14.40 5.51 9.29
CA ALA A 137 -14.54 5.84 7.88
C ALA A 137 -15.92 5.44 7.31
N ALA A 138 -16.38 4.23 7.60
CA ALA A 138 -17.69 3.74 7.14
C ALA A 138 -18.86 4.55 7.74
N LEU A 139 -18.77 4.92 9.02
CA LEU A 139 -19.77 5.77 9.67
C LEU A 139 -19.81 7.17 9.05
N SER A 140 -18.65 7.77 8.77
CA SER A 140 -18.56 9.07 8.11
C SER A 140 -19.11 9.02 6.68
N LEU A 141 -18.83 7.95 5.94
CA LEU A 141 -19.41 7.73 4.60
C LEU A 141 -20.93 7.64 4.64
N ALA A 142 -21.48 6.86 5.58
CA ALA A 142 -22.92 6.72 5.75
C ALA A 142 -23.60 8.06 6.10
N ARG A 143 -22.99 8.85 7.00
CA ARG A 143 -23.47 10.19 7.36
C ARG A 143 -23.43 11.16 6.18
N ALA A 144 -22.38 11.06 5.38
CA ALA A 144 -22.18 11.89 4.20
C ALA A 144 -23.04 11.45 2.99
N LYS A 145 -23.82 10.36 3.13
CA LYS A 145 -24.65 9.75 2.07
C LYS A 145 -23.85 9.47 0.79
N GLY A 146 -22.59 9.06 0.94
CA GLY A 146 -21.75 8.67 -0.19
C GLY A 146 -21.72 7.15 -0.40
N ASP A 147 -21.33 6.74 -1.60
CA ASP A 147 -21.31 5.32 -1.97
C ASP A 147 -19.93 4.68 -1.75
N ALA A 148 -18.85 5.46 -1.82
CA ALA A 148 -17.49 4.98 -1.72
C ALA A 148 -16.52 6.04 -1.16
N VAL A 149 -15.38 5.56 -0.68
CA VAL A 149 -14.20 6.35 -0.28
C VAL A 149 -12.94 5.72 -0.85
N ILE A 150 -11.88 6.51 -1.01
CA ILE A 150 -10.55 5.99 -1.28
C ILE A 150 -9.83 5.86 0.06
N LEU A 151 -9.24 4.69 0.32
CA LEU A 151 -8.49 4.43 1.55
C LEU A 151 -6.99 4.54 1.26
N VAL A 152 -6.32 5.52 1.85
CA VAL A 152 -4.86 5.70 1.73
C VAL A 152 -4.18 4.97 2.88
N THR A 153 -3.54 3.85 2.54
CA THR A 153 -2.76 3.00 3.45
C THR A 153 -1.41 2.63 2.84
N THR A 154 -0.51 2.05 3.63
CA THR A 154 0.74 1.46 3.13
C THR A 154 0.47 0.15 2.40
N LYS A 155 1.22 -0.13 1.32
CA LYS A 155 1.06 -1.28 0.40
C LYS A 155 0.97 -2.68 1.03
N VAL A 156 1.35 -2.84 2.29
CA VAL A 156 1.38 -4.13 2.99
C VAL A 156 0.02 -4.62 3.53
N HIS A 157 -1.06 -3.83 3.41
CA HIS A 157 -2.36 -4.19 3.99
C HIS A 157 -3.58 -3.82 3.11
N THR A 158 -3.55 -4.15 1.81
CA THR A 158 -4.68 -3.91 0.88
C THR A 158 -5.63 -5.13 0.75
N ARG A 159 -5.55 -6.10 1.66
CA ARG A 159 -6.51 -7.22 1.78
C ARG A 159 -6.97 -7.41 3.21
#